data_AF-A0A0F9Q7F9-F1
#
_entry.id   AF-A0A0F9Q7F9-F1
#
_cell.length_a   1.000
_cell.length_b   1.000
_cell.length_c   1.000
_cell.angle_alpha   90.00
_cell.angle_beta   90.00
_cell.angle_gamma   90.00
#
_symmetry.space_group_name_H-M   'P 1'
#
loop_
_entity.id
_entity.type
_entity.pdbx_description
1 polymer ?
#
loop_
_entity_poly.entity_id
_entity_poly.type
_entity_poly.pdbx_seq_one_letter_code
_entity_poly.pdbx_strand_id
1 'polypeptide(L)' 'MIDLDVVYSPGFVLLAAGSLGATALGFVWSGNMGWERLPIWQLILIMGGELVACYYFASKA' A
#
# COMPACT_ATOMS: atom_id res chain seq x y z
N MET A 1 3.14 19.57 -4.51
CA MET A 1 4.49 19.16 -4.09
C MET A 1 4.30 18.14 -2.97
N ILE A 2 4.93 16.96 -3.06
CA ILE A 2 4.86 15.96 -2.00
C ILE A 2 5.69 16.50 -0.83
N ASP A 3 5.11 16.49 0.36
CA ASP A 3 5.80 16.87 1.59
C ASP A 3 6.68 15.71 2.04
N LEU A 4 7.99 15.90 1.95
CA LEU A 4 8.97 14.88 2.33
C LEU A 4 8.96 14.62 3.83
N ASP A 5 8.58 15.59 4.67
CA ASP A 5 8.54 15.41 6.13
C ASP A 5 7.42 14.43 6.52
N VAL A 6 6.30 14.47 5.80
CA VAL A 6 5.21 13.49 5.96
C VAL A 6 5.66 12.10 5.49
N VAL A 7 6.35 12.01 4.35
CA VAL A 7 6.83 10.73 3.79
C VAL A 7 7.89 10.07 4.67
N TYR A 8 8.73 10.85 5.35
CA TYR A 8 9.71 10.34 6.29
C TYR A 8 9.16 10.19 7.71
N SER A 9 7.91 10.59 7.96
CA SER A 9 7.31 10.45 9.28
C SER A 9 7.19 8.96 9.67
N PRO A 10 7.44 8.61 10.94
CA PRO A 10 7.27 7.24 11.41
C PRO A 10 5.84 6.72 11.19
N GLY A 11 4.83 7.60 11.30
CA GLY A 11 3.43 7.27 11.07
C GLY A 11 3.18 6.82 9.62
N PHE A 12 3.65 7.60 8.65
CA PHE A 12 3.54 7.22 7.24
C PHE A 12 4.28 5.92 6.94
N VAL A 13 5.52 5.77 7.42
CA VAL A 13 6.35 4.59 7.12
C VAL A 13 5.71 3.32 7.66
N LEU A 14 5.17 3.34 8.88
CA LEU A 14 4.49 2.18 9.47
C LEU A 14 3.18 1.85 8.75
N LEU A 15 2.39 2.87 8.38
CA LEU A 15 1.15 2.71 7.61
C LEU A 15 1.43 2.16 6.21
N ALA A 16 2.41 2.70 5.51
CA ALA A 16 2.80 2.28 4.18
C ALA A 16 3.37 0.85 4.19
N ALA A 17 4.29 0.54 5.11
CA ALA A 17 4.85 -0.81 5.22
C ALA A 17 3.79 -1.86 5.59
N GLY A 18 2.87 -1.52 6.52
CA GLY A 18 1.79 -2.40 6.93
C GLY A 18 0.77 -2.66 5.81
N SER A 19 0.29 -1.60 5.15
CA SER A 19 -0.69 -1.72 4.06
C SER A 19 -0.12 -2.44 2.84
N LEU A 20 1.04 -2.01 2.34
CA LEU A 20 1.70 -2.65 1.20
C LEU A 20 2.08 -4.11 1.50
N GLY A 21 2.52 -4.39 2.73
CA GLY A 21 2.80 -5.74 3.20
C GLY A 21 1.56 -6.63 3.19
N ALA A 22 0.42 -6.13 3.70
CA ALA A 22 -0.85 -6.86 3.69
C ALA A 22 -1.33 -7.15 2.25
N THR A 23 -1.20 -6.18 1.36
CA THR A 23 -1.61 -6.33 -0.06
C THR A 23 -0.69 -7.27 -0.83
N ALA A 24 0.63 -7.22 -0.60
CA ALA A 24 1.57 -8.18 -1.17
C ALA A 24 1.32 -9.62 -0.66
N LEU A 25 1.06 -9.78 0.65
CA LEU A 25 0.71 -11.08 1.24
C LEU A 25 -0.61 -11.62 0.67
N GLY A 26 -1.64 -10.78 0.57
CA GLY A 26 -2.92 -11.13 -0.03
C GLY A 26 -2.78 -11.61 -1.47
N PHE A 27 -1.93 -10.95 -2.26
CA PHE A 27 -1.65 -11.37 -3.63
C PHE A 27 -0.96 -12.73 -3.71
N VAL A 28 0.06 -12.97 -2.88
CA VAL A 28 0.76 -14.26 -2.82
C VAL A 28 -0.20 -15.37 -2.40
N TRP A 29 -1.05 -15.11 -1.40
CA TRP A 29 -1.96 -16.11 -0.85
C TRP A 29 -3.14 -16.41 -1.79
N SER A 30 -3.64 -15.41 -2.51
CA SER A 30 -4.65 -15.59 -3.57
C SER A 30 -4.21 -16.61 -4.62
N GLY A 31 -2.92 -16.64 -4.97
CA GLY A 31 -2.37 -17.62 -5.89
C GLY A 31 -2.40 -19.07 -5.37
N ASN A 32 -2.36 -19.25 -4.05
CA ASN A 32 -2.39 -20.56 -3.41
C ASN A 32 -3.82 -21.06 -3.14
N MET A 33 -4.83 -20.17 -3.17
CA MET A 33 -6.24 -20.50 -2.93
C MET A 33 -7.02 -20.87 -4.20
N GLY A 34 -6.37 -20.89 -5.37
CA GLY A 34 -7.03 -21.15 -6.65
C GLY A 34 -7.94 -20.01 -7.11
N TRP A 35 -7.85 -18.83 -6.50
CA TRP A 35 -8.48 -17.61 -7.00
C TRP A 35 -7.74 -17.13 -8.25
N GLU A 36 -8.49 -16.63 -9.23
CA GLU A 36 -7.89 -15.99 -10.40
C GLU A 36 -6.98 -14.86 -9.92
N ARG A 37 -5.68 -14.99 -10.20
CA ARG A 37 -4.70 -13.97 -9.82
C ARG A 37 -5.09 -12.67 -10.52
N LEU A 38 -5.29 -11.63 -9.71
CA LEU A 38 -5.48 -10.29 -10.24
C LEU A 38 -4.29 -9.95 -11.16
N PRO A 39 -4.55 -9.38 -12.34
CA PRO A 39 -3.48 -9.02 -13.25
C PRO A 39 -2.60 -7.93 -12.62
N ILE A 40 -1.28 -8.01 -12.85
CA ILE A 40 -0.24 -7.23 -12.12
C ILE A 40 -0.50 -5.72 -12.12
N TRP A 41 -1.05 -5.17 -13.20
CA TRP A 41 -1.40 -3.75 -13.29
C TRP A 41 -2.46 -3.31 -12.27
N GLN A 42 -3.42 -4.18 -11.92
CA GLN A 42 -4.39 -3.88 -10.84
C GLN A 42 -3.71 -3.87 -9.48
N LEU A 43 -2.74 -4.76 -9.24
CA LEU A 43 -1.95 -4.75 -8.01
C LEU A 43 -1.16 -3.44 -7.86
N ILE A 44 -0.54 -2.96 -8.94
CA ILE A 44 0.17 -1.67 -8.96
C ILE A 44 -0.77 -0.51 -8.65
N LEU A 45 -1.98 -0.50 -9.21
CA LEU A 45 -2.98 0.52 -8.94
C LEU A 45 -3.44 0.52 -7.47
N ILE A 46 -3.66 -0.66 -6.89
CA ILE A 46 -4.02 -0.81 -5.47
C ILE A 46 -2.89 -0.29 -4.58
N MET A 47 -1.66 -0.76 -4.78
CA MET A 47 -0.49 -0.34 -4.00
C MET A 47 -0.21 1.16 -4.13
N GLY A 48 -0.41 1.73 -5.32
CA GLY A 48 -0.32 3.17 -5.53
C GLY A 48 -1.41 3.94 -4.77
N GLY A 49 -2.65 3.46 -4.79
CA GLY A 49 -3.75 4.02 -4.02
C GLY A 49 -3.53 3.97 -2.51
N GLU A 50 -2.97 2.86 -2.01
CA GLU A 50 -2.61 2.69 -0.59
C GLU A 50 -1.56 3.70 -0.13
N LEU A 51 -0.53 3.95 -0.94
CA LEU A 51 0.49 4.96 -0.64
C LEU A 51 -0.11 6.37 -0.57
N VAL A 52 -1.01 6.70 -1.50
CA VAL A 52 -1.72 8.00 -1.48
C VAL A 52 -2.62 8.12 -0.25
N ALA A 53 -3.32 7.06 0.12
CA ALA A 53 -4.14 7.03 1.33
C ALA A 53 -3.29 7.19 2.58
N CYS A 54 -2.16 6.47 2.69
CA CYS A 54 -1.21 6.60 3.80
C CYS A 54 -0.68 8.03 3.91
N TYR A 55 -0.33 8.68 2.79
CA TYR A 55 0.10 10.07 2.76
C TYR A 55 -1.02 11.02 3.24
N TYR A 56 -2.25 10.80 2.79
CA TYR A 56 -3.40 11.62 3.21
C TYR A 56 -3.67 11.50 4.71
N PHE A 57 -3.62 10.29 5.28
CA PHE A 57 -3.82 10.10 6.71
C PHE A 57 -2.66 10.67 7.53
N ALA A 58 -1.42 10.43 7.11
CA ALA A 58 -0.24 10.94 7.81
C ALA A 58 -0.12 12.46 7.73
N SER A 59 -0.56 13.09 6.64
CA SER A 59 -0.58 14.57 6.52
C SER A 59 -1.68 15.24 7.34
N LYS A 60 -2.65 14.48 7.84
CA LYS A 60 -3.75 14.96 8.70
C LYS A 60 -3.60 14.59 10.17
N ALA A 61 -2.63 13.73 10.50
CA ALA A 61 -2.31 13.30 11.85
C ALA A 61 -1.41 14.34 12.54
#